data_AF-A0AAU3EZ10-F1
#
_entry.id   AF-A0AAU3EZ10-F1
#
_cell.length_a   1.000
_cell.length_b   1.000
_cell.length_c   1.000
_cell.angle_alpha   90.00
_cell.angle_beta   90.00
_cell.angle_gamma   90.00
#
_symmetry.space_group_name_H-M   'P 1'
#
loop_
_entity.id
_entity.type
_entity.pdbx_description
1 polymer ?
#
loop_
_entity_poly.entity_id
_entity_poly.type
_entity_poly.pdbx_seq_one_letter_code
_entity_poly.pdbx_strand_id
1 'polypeptide(L)'
;MKHRIVVLGAGYAGAFAAGNLARRLSPADTEITVVNAVPDFVERMRLHQLAIGQDLAFRKLADVFAGTGVRLRLARVVGVDPERRTVAVTGEDGDGELAYDTLLYALGSSVAHHGVLGVAEYAFDVTGRSSALRLRERLAGLGGGGTVLVVGEGLTGIETATEFAESRPDLSVALAARGELGAWLSPKARRHLRQAFDRLGITVHEHTGIEAVEPTRAIAADGTAIPADVTVWSAGFAVHPIAAGGGLEEAHAGEAAAGRRLARDPYGAGQRLPGRPRRGRRPGRGSRGVRSQRRQGRVPARHRRRGPARAPQRGLAAARTRGARHQRMVTGATGIQ
;
A
#
# COMPACT_ATOMS: atom_id res chain seq x y z
N MET A 1 11.37 26.32 -24.72
CA MET A 1 11.60 24.89 -24.45
C MET A 1 10.70 24.48 -23.30
N LYS A 2 10.15 23.26 -23.32
CA LYS A 2 9.31 22.77 -22.22
C LYS A 2 10.18 22.34 -21.04
N HIS A 3 9.71 22.57 -19.82
CA HIS A 3 10.32 22.06 -18.59
C HIS A 3 10.05 20.55 -18.48
N ARG A 4 11.11 19.75 -18.40
CA ARG A 4 11.06 18.29 -18.40
C ARG A 4 10.98 17.74 -16.98
N ILE A 5 9.90 17.04 -16.69
CA ILE A 5 9.67 16.35 -15.43
C ILE A 5 9.75 14.85 -15.67
N VAL A 6 10.72 14.19 -15.04
CA VAL A 6 10.84 12.74 -15.08
C VAL A 6 10.38 12.16 -13.74
N VAL A 7 9.47 11.20 -13.79
CA VAL A 7 8.95 10.47 -12.63
C VAL A 7 9.44 9.03 -12.71
N LEU A 8 10.19 8.58 -11.72
CA LEU A 8 10.74 7.23 -11.65
C LEU A 8 9.79 6.34 -10.87
N GLY A 9 9.18 5.36 -11.52
CA GLY A 9 8.22 4.44 -10.93
C GLY A 9 6.77 4.90 -11.09
N ALA A 10 5.88 3.96 -11.39
CA ALA A 10 4.45 4.20 -11.56
C ALA A 10 3.60 3.43 -10.52
N GLY A 11 4.15 3.24 -9.31
CA GLY A 11 3.36 2.81 -8.15
C GLY A 11 2.44 3.93 -7.64
N TYR A 12 1.85 3.75 -6.46
CA TYR A 12 0.91 4.72 -5.89
C TYR A 12 1.44 6.16 -5.88
N ALA A 13 2.68 6.37 -5.41
CA ALA A 13 3.27 7.71 -5.33
C ALA A 13 3.50 8.33 -6.72
N GLY A 14 4.17 7.60 -7.61
CA GLY A 14 4.57 8.11 -8.93
C GLY A 14 3.38 8.35 -9.86
N ALA A 15 2.44 7.39 -9.95
CA ALA A 15 1.26 7.54 -10.80
C ALA A 15 0.35 8.67 -10.31
N PHE A 16 0.13 8.78 -8.99
CA PHE A 16 -0.65 9.87 -8.41
C PHE A 16 0.00 11.22 -8.62
N ALA A 17 1.32 11.33 -8.40
CA ALA A 17 2.03 12.59 -8.60
C ALA A 17 2.03 13.02 -10.07
N ALA A 18 2.35 12.12 -11.00
CA ALA A 18 2.34 12.41 -12.43
C ALA A 18 0.95 12.88 -12.90
N GLY A 19 -0.12 12.17 -12.51
CA GLY A 19 -1.49 12.58 -12.83
C GLY A 19 -1.87 13.93 -12.23
N ASN A 20 -1.42 14.25 -11.01
CA ASN A 20 -1.66 15.58 -10.42
C ASN A 20 -0.89 16.70 -11.11
N LEU A 21 0.37 16.45 -11.49
CA LEU A 21 1.19 17.40 -12.22
C LEU A 21 0.57 17.69 -13.59
N ALA A 22 0.15 16.65 -14.31
CA ALA A 22 -0.49 16.77 -15.62
C ALA A 22 -1.79 17.60 -15.59
N ARG A 23 -2.57 17.55 -14.51
CA ARG A 23 -3.77 18.39 -14.36
C ARG A 23 -3.48 19.85 -14.01
N ARG A 24 -2.35 20.12 -13.35
CA ARG A 24 -2.04 21.44 -12.78
C ARG A 24 -1.12 22.26 -13.65
N LEU A 25 -0.29 21.61 -14.45
CA LEU A 25 0.72 22.25 -15.28
C LEU A 25 0.24 22.33 -16.72
N SER A 26 0.63 23.42 -17.38
CA SER A 26 0.34 23.64 -18.79
C SER A 26 1.13 22.65 -19.66
N PRO A 27 0.46 21.89 -20.55
CA PRO A 27 1.14 21.03 -21.53
C PRO A 27 1.98 21.81 -22.54
N ALA A 28 1.75 23.12 -22.70
CA ALA A 28 2.57 23.99 -23.55
C ALA A 28 3.95 24.25 -22.93
N ASP A 29 4.02 24.29 -21.60
CA ASP A 29 5.21 24.68 -20.84
C ASP A 29 5.95 23.49 -20.23
N THR A 30 5.30 22.32 -20.14
CA THR A 30 5.83 21.15 -19.42
C THR A 30 5.71 19.86 -20.21
N GLU A 31 6.69 18.98 -20.00
CA GLU A 31 6.68 17.61 -20.50
C GLU A 31 6.90 16.65 -19.34
N ILE A 32 5.97 15.71 -19.13
CA ILE A 32 6.03 14.75 -18.02
C ILE A 32 6.26 13.36 -18.60
N THR A 33 7.35 12.71 -18.20
CA THR A 33 7.67 11.33 -18.55
C THR A 33 7.68 10.47 -17.29
N VAL A 34 6.86 9.41 -17.27
CA VAL A 34 6.87 8.38 -16.22
C VAL A 34 7.64 7.17 -16.74
N VAL A 35 8.69 6.78 -16.02
CA VAL A 35 9.49 5.59 -16.33
C VAL A 35 9.04 4.45 -15.42
N ASN A 36 8.63 3.32 -15.98
CA ASN A 36 8.24 2.15 -15.19
C ASN A 36 8.65 0.85 -15.88
N ALA A 37 9.12 -0.14 -15.10
CA ALA A 37 9.67 -1.38 -15.65
C ALA A 37 8.62 -2.33 -16.24
N VAL A 38 7.35 -2.19 -15.88
CA VAL A 38 6.26 -3.06 -16.34
C VAL A 38 5.07 -2.22 -16.83
N PRO A 39 4.23 -2.73 -17.75
CA PRO A 39 3.10 -1.98 -18.30
C PRO A 39 1.90 -1.88 -17.34
N ASP A 40 1.89 -2.66 -16.26
CA ASP A 40 0.76 -2.78 -15.35
C ASP A 40 0.96 -1.94 -14.08
N PHE A 41 -0.12 -1.31 -13.62
CA PHE A 41 -0.18 -0.74 -12.27
C PHE A 41 -0.32 -1.88 -11.26
N VAL A 42 0.72 -2.08 -10.46
CA VAL A 42 0.74 -3.14 -9.44
C VAL A 42 0.19 -2.61 -8.12
N GLU A 43 -0.98 -3.10 -7.74
CA GLU A 43 -1.58 -2.87 -6.42
C GLU A 43 -0.84 -3.67 -5.35
N ARG A 44 0.31 -3.14 -4.88
CA ARG A 44 1.18 -3.82 -3.90
C ARG A 44 0.43 -4.31 -2.66
N MET A 45 -0.58 -3.56 -2.22
CA MET A 45 -1.40 -3.91 -1.06
C MET A 45 -2.18 -5.21 -1.22
N ARG A 46 -2.35 -5.73 -2.44
CA ARG A 46 -3.11 -6.95 -2.72
C ARG A 46 -2.22 -8.12 -3.11
N LEU A 47 -0.90 -7.99 -3.06
CA LEU A 47 0.00 -9.03 -3.54
C LEU A 47 -0.05 -10.31 -2.68
N HIS A 48 -0.47 -10.23 -1.41
CA HIS A 48 -0.77 -11.40 -0.60
C HIS A 48 -1.97 -12.20 -1.16
N GLN A 49 -2.98 -11.53 -1.72
CA GLN A 49 -4.09 -12.20 -2.42
C GLN A 49 -3.62 -12.92 -3.68
N LEU A 50 -2.77 -12.26 -4.48
CA LEU A 50 -2.15 -12.89 -5.65
C LEU A 50 -1.33 -14.12 -5.26
N ALA A 51 -0.55 -13.99 -4.18
CA ALA A 51 0.32 -15.05 -3.69
C ALA A 51 -0.47 -16.30 -3.27
N ILE A 52 -1.65 -16.17 -2.65
CA ILE A 52 -2.47 -17.35 -2.31
C ILE A 52 -3.31 -17.89 -3.47
N GLY A 53 -3.18 -17.30 -4.67
CA GLY A 53 -3.80 -17.80 -5.89
C GLY A 53 -5.05 -17.06 -6.35
N GLN A 54 -5.40 -15.92 -5.74
CA GLN A 54 -6.47 -15.08 -6.27
C GLN A 54 -6.03 -14.41 -7.58
N ASP A 55 -6.94 -14.37 -8.56
CA ASP A 55 -6.69 -13.67 -9.81
C ASP A 55 -7.04 -12.19 -9.67
N LEU A 56 -6.01 -11.35 -9.81
CA LEU A 56 -6.14 -9.90 -9.70
C LEU A 56 -6.18 -9.27 -11.08
N ALA A 57 -7.18 -8.43 -11.33
CA ALA A 57 -7.20 -7.56 -12.49
C ALA A 57 -6.20 -6.41 -12.28
N PHE A 58 -5.12 -6.39 -13.06
CA PHE A 58 -4.19 -5.26 -13.08
C PHE A 58 -4.63 -4.24 -14.13
N ARG A 59 -4.56 -2.95 -13.80
CA ARG A 59 -4.82 -1.88 -14.76
C ARG A 59 -3.58 -1.63 -15.61
N LYS A 60 -3.76 -1.40 -16.91
CA LYS A 60 -2.66 -0.94 -17.77
C LYS A 60 -2.32 0.51 -17.42
N LEU A 61 -1.04 0.81 -17.27
CA LEU A 61 -0.56 2.18 -17.04
C LEU A 61 -0.89 3.09 -18.22
N ALA A 62 -0.95 2.55 -19.45
CA ALA A 62 -1.42 3.28 -20.62
C ALA A 62 -2.85 3.82 -20.41
N ASP A 63 -3.75 3.01 -19.85
CA ASP A 63 -5.13 3.43 -19.54
C ASP A 63 -5.16 4.43 -18.38
N VAL A 64 -4.31 4.23 -17.36
CA VAL A 64 -4.18 5.16 -16.22
C VAL A 64 -3.77 6.56 -16.67
N PHE A 65 -2.90 6.66 -17.68
CA PHE A 65 -2.40 7.93 -18.21
C PHE A 65 -3.12 8.42 -19.46
N ALA A 66 -4.12 7.69 -19.96
CA ALA A 66 -4.87 8.06 -21.15
C ALA A 66 -5.49 9.48 -21.00
N GLY A 67 -5.30 10.31 -22.02
CA GLY A 67 -5.82 11.69 -22.04
C GLY A 67 -5.14 12.68 -21.11
N THR A 68 -4.12 12.26 -20.33
CA THR A 68 -3.40 13.16 -19.41
C THR A 68 -2.25 13.92 -20.05
N GLY A 69 -1.76 13.47 -21.21
CA GLY A 69 -0.55 13.99 -21.85
C GLY A 69 0.77 13.51 -21.23
N VAL A 70 0.72 12.66 -20.19
CA VAL A 70 1.89 11.99 -19.61
C VAL A 70 2.45 10.97 -20.61
N ARG A 71 3.76 11.00 -20.81
CA ARG A 71 4.50 10.01 -21.61
C ARG A 71 4.89 8.84 -20.71
N LEU A 72 4.42 7.64 -21.03
CA LEU A 72 4.85 6.42 -20.35
C LEU A 72 6.06 5.83 -21.09
N ARG A 73 7.19 5.69 -20.41
CA ARG A 73 8.37 4.96 -20.87
C ARG A 73 8.46 3.63 -20.15
N LEU A 74 8.23 2.54 -20.87
CA LEU A 74 8.40 1.18 -20.36
C LEU A 74 9.88 0.82 -20.36
N ALA A 75 10.54 1.04 -19.24
CA ALA A 75 11.95 0.75 -19.06
C ALA A 75 12.28 0.61 -17.56
N ARG A 76 13.32 -0.14 -17.27
CA ARG A 76 13.93 -0.22 -15.94
C ARG A 76 14.94 0.90 -15.79
N VAL A 77 14.83 1.66 -14.71
CA VAL A 77 15.87 2.63 -14.31
C VAL A 77 17.08 1.84 -13.83
N VAL A 78 18.27 2.19 -14.31
CA VAL A 78 19.54 1.55 -13.92
C VAL A 78 20.52 2.53 -13.26
N GLY A 79 20.30 3.83 -13.44
CA GLY A 79 21.12 4.86 -12.80
C GLY A 79 20.47 6.23 -12.85
N VAL A 80 20.87 7.09 -11.92
CA VAL A 80 20.53 8.51 -11.89
C VAL A 80 21.83 9.28 -11.69
N ASP A 81 22.06 10.27 -12.54
CA ASP A 81 23.19 11.18 -12.46
C ASP A 81 22.65 12.60 -12.20
N PRO A 82 22.67 13.07 -10.94
CA PRO A 82 22.16 14.39 -10.58
C PRO A 82 22.98 15.55 -11.13
N GLU A 83 24.28 15.35 -11.39
CA GLU A 83 25.17 16.38 -11.91
C GLU A 83 24.85 16.67 -13.38
N ARG A 84 24.73 15.61 -14.19
CA ARG A 84 24.31 15.70 -15.59
C ARG A 84 22.80 15.86 -15.76
N ARG A 85 22.03 15.69 -14.67
CA ARG A 85 20.55 15.66 -14.64
C ARG A 85 19.98 14.67 -15.63
N THR A 86 20.47 13.44 -15.56
CA THR A 86 20.09 12.36 -16.47
C THR A 86 19.69 11.10 -15.72
N VAL A 87 18.85 10.29 -16.37
CA VAL A 87 18.41 8.99 -15.88
C VAL A 87 18.76 7.95 -16.95
N ALA A 88 19.59 6.99 -16.58
CA ALA A 88 19.90 5.84 -17.41
C ALA A 88 18.79 4.79 -17.28
N VAL A 89 18.30 4.30 -18.41
CA VAL A 89 17.23 3.30 -18.47
C VAL A 89 17.61 2.18 -19.43
N THR A 90 17.11 0.98 -19.17
CA THR A 90 17.21 -0.19 -20.06
C THR A 90 15.82 -0.78 -20.27
N GLY A 91 15.48 -1.14 -21.50
CA GLY A 91 14.17 -1.70 -21.84
C GLY A 91 14.23 -2.50 -23.14
N GLU A 92 13.07 -2.95 -23.62
CA GLU A 92 12.97 -3.72 -24.87
C GLU A 92 13.46 -2.92 -26.09
N ASP A 93 13.31 -1.59 -26.06
CA ASP A 93 13.83 -0.68 -27.09
C ASP A 93 15.34 -0.37 -26.95
N GLY A 94 16.04 -1.07 -26.04
CA GLY A 94 17.45 -0.86 -25.72
C GLY A 94 17.72 0.14 -24.60
N ASP A 95 19.01 0.38 -24.37
CA ASP A 95 19.51 1.32 -23.38
C ASP A 95 19.29 2.76 -23.84
N GLY A 96 19.04 3.65 -22.88
CA GLY A 96 18.82 5.06 -23.18
C GLY A 96 19.05 5.97 -21.99
N GLU A 97 19.06 7.27 -22.27
CA GLU A 97 19.27 8.32 -21.29
C GLU A 97 18.15 9.36 -21.39
N LEU A 98 17.56 9.72 -20.25
CA LEU A 98 16.51 10.73 -20.15
C LEU A 98 17.04 11.92 -19.36
N ALA A 99 17.20 13.06 -20.03
CA ALA A 99 17.53 14.30 -19.36
C ALA A 99 16.29 14.94 -18.72
N TYR A 100 16.47 15.55 -17.55
CA TYR A 100 15.39 16.17 -16.78
C TYR A 100 15.76 17.55 -16.26
N ASP A 101 14.73 18.35 -15.99
CA ASP A 101 14.86 19.62 -15.25
C ASP A 101 14.29 19.45 -13.82
N THR A 102 13.38 18.50 -13.63
CA THR A 102 12.91 18.05 -12.32
C THR A 102 12.75 16.53 -12.31
N LEU A 103 13.27 15.89 -11.25
CA LEU A 103 13.16 14.46 -11.04
C LEU A 103 12.27 14.18 -9.84
N LEU A 104 11.29 13.29 -10.00
CA LEU A 104 10.54 12.72 -8.90
C LEU A 104 10.94 11.25 -8.73
N TYR A 105 11.59 10.95 -7.61
CA TYR A 105 11.96 9.58 -7.26
C TYR A 105 10.80 8.86 -6.57
N ALA A 106 10.20 7.88 -7.24
CA ALA A 106 9.06 7.11 -6.73
C ALA A 106 9.20 5.60 -7.02
N LEU A 107 10.44 5.09 -7.07
CA LEU A 107 10.75 3.67 -7.33
C LEU A 107 10.29 2.73 -6.22
N GLY A 108 9.85 3.28 -5.08
CA GLY A 108 9.35 2.51 -3.95
C GLY A 108 10.46 1.85 -3.15
N SER A 109 10.12 0.74 -2.50
CA SER A 109 10.99 -0.02 -1.60
C SER A 109 10.99 -1.51 -1.96
N SER A 110 12.10 -2.18 -1.68
CA SER A 110 12.21 -3.64 -1.71
C SER A 110 12.04 -4.23 -0.30
N VAL A 111 12.06 -5.55 -0.20
CA VAL A 111 12.16 -6.24 1.10
C VAL A 111 13.52 -5.94 1.75
N ALA A 112 13.55 -5.79 3.08
CA ALA A 112 14.79 -5.70 3.85
C ALA A 112 15.12 -7.07 4.47
N HIS A 113 16.31 -7.59 4.18
CA HIS A 113 16.74 -8.88 4.74
C HIS A 113 17.32 -8.75 6.15
N HIS A 114 17.68 -7.53 6.58
CA HIS A 114 18.26 -7.24 7.91
C HIS A 114 19.54 -8.04 8.26
N GLY A 115 20.24 -8.59 7.26
CA GLY A 115 21.42 -9.44 7.48
C GLY A 115 21.09 -10.82 8.06
N VAL A 116 19.82 -11.20 8.10
CA VAL A 116 19.35 -12.51 8.58
C VAL A 116 19.75 -13.57 7.56
N LEU A 117 20.45 -14.61 8.02
CA LEU A 117 21.01 -15.64 7.17
C LEU A 117 19.89 -16.42 6.46
N GLY A 118 20.07 -16.72 5.17
CA GLY A 118 19.13 -17.55 4.41
C GLY A 118 17.84 -16.85 3.97
N VAL A 119 17.58 -15.60 4.37
CA VAL A 119 16.38 -14.87 3.92
C VAL A 119 16.41 -14.64 2.40
N ALA A 120 17.56 -14.27 1.85
CA ALA A 120 17.68 -14.00 0.41
C ALA A 120 17.51 -15.28 -0.42
N GLU A 121 17.94 -16.42 0.12
CA GLU A 121 17.98 -17.71 -0.55
C GLU A 121 16.66 -18.49 -0.43
N TYR A 122 16.06 -18.49 0.76
CA TYR A 122 14.99 -19.43 1.12
C TYR A 122 13.65 -18.77 1.44
N ALA A 123 13.62 -17.48 1.77
CA ALA A 123 12.36 -16.80 2.08
C ALA A 123 11.66 -16.27 0.82
N PHE A 124 10.34 -16.14 0.93
CA PHE A 124 9.48 -15.50 -0.05
C PHE A 124 9.00 -14.15 0.46
N ASP A 125 8.54 -13.28 -0.43
CA ASP A 125 7.96 -11.99 -0.05
C ASP A 125 6.76 -11.63 -0.94
N VAL A 126 5.96 -10.67 -0.48
CA VAL A 126 4.81 -10.11 -1.21
C VAL A 126 5.02 -8.63 -1.56
N THR A 127 6.26 -8.24 -1.84
CA THR A 127 6.64 -6.83 -2.10
C THR A 127 6.58 -6.44 -3.57
N GLY A 128 6.65 -7.41 -4.49
CA GLY A 128 6.57 -7.21 -5.93
C GLY A 128 5.74 -8.30 -6.61
N ARG A 129 5.28 -8.03 -7.84
CA ARG A 129 4.45 -9.00 -8.59
C ARG A 129 5.21 -10.30 -8.84
N SER A 130 6.47 -10.23 -9.25
CA SER A 130 7.27 -11.42 -9.54
C SER A 130 7.53 -12.27 -8.29
N SER A 131 7.79 -11.66 -7.14
CA SER A 131 7.96 -12.40 -5.88
C SER A 131 6.65 -13.05 -5.42
N ALA A 132 5.53 -12.34 -5.52
CA ALA A 132 4.21 -12.88 -5.22
C ALA A 132 3.81 -14.04 -6.15
N LEU A 133 4.16 -13.99 -7.45
CA LEU A 133 3.92 -15.11 -8.38
C LEU A 133 4.78 -16.34 -8.06
N ARG A 134 6.06 -16.15 -7.72
CA ARG A 134 6.91 -17.23 -7.22
C ARG A 134 6.34 -17.89 -5.96
N LEU A 135 5.81 -17.07 -5.04
CA LEU A 135 5.14 -17.58 -3.85
C LEU A 135 3.85 -18.34 -4.19
N ARG A 136 3.07 -17.87 -5.17
CA ARG A 136 1.88 -18.58 -5.68
C ARG A 136 2.21 -19.96 -6.19
N GLU A 137 3.25 -20.10 -7.01
CA GLU A 137 3.69 -21.40 -7.51
C GLU A 137 4.12 -22.33 -6.36
N ARG A 138 4.87 -21.80 -5.39
CA ARG A 138 5.29 -22.58 -4.22
C ARG A 138 4.11 -23.05 -3.37
N LEU A 139 3.15 -22.17 -3.07
CA LEU A 139 1.97 -22.50 -2.27
C LEU A 139 0.99 -23.43 -3.00
N ALA A 140 0.90 -23.33 -4.33
CA ALA A 140 0.11 -24.26 -5.14
C ALA A 140 0.68 -25.68 -5.10
N GLY A 141 2.01 -25.83 -4.94
CA GLY A 141 2.68 -27.11 -4.79
C GLY A 141 2.59 -27.72 -3.38
N LEU A 142 2.11 -26.98 -2.38
CA LEU A 142 1.91 -27.53 -1.03
C LEU A 142 0.64 -28.37 -0.95
N GLY A 143 0.80 -29.63 -0.50
CA GLY A 143 -0.32 -30.46 -0.08
C GLY A 143 -0.97 -29.97 1.22
N GLY A 144 -2.13 -30.53 1.54
CA GLY A 144 -2.79 -30.28 2.82
C GLY A 144 -1.88 -30.63 4.00
N GLY A 145 -1.91 -29.82 5.04
CA GLY A 145 -1.02 -29.89 6.21
C GLY A 145 0.32 -29.18 6.02
N GLY A 146 0.60 -28.62 4.84
CA GLY A 146 1.80 -27.81 4.60
C GLY A 146 1.89 -26.63 5.57
N THR A 147 3.10 -26.32 6.01
CA THR A 147 3.38 -25.32 7.04
C THR A 147 3.87 -24.02 6.43
N VAL A 148 3.26 -22.89 6.82
CA VAL A 148 3.64 -21.56 6.34
C VAL A 148 3.92 -20.67 7.54
N LEU A 149 5.14 -20.15 7.62
CA LEU A 149 5.55 -19.16 8.60
C LEU A 149 5.60 -17.77 7.97
N VAL A 150 4.81 -16.83 8.47
CA VAL A 150 4.91 -15.41 8.13
C VAL A 150 5.75 -14.70 9.18
N VAL A 151 6.86 -14.08 8.77
CA VAL A 151 7.74 -13.34 9.67
C VAL A 151 7.47 -11.85 9.58
N GLY A 152 7.16 -11.23 10.71
CA GLY A 152 6.87 -9.80 10.84
C GLY A 152 5.41 -9.53 11.19
N GLU A 153 5.21 -8.78 12.27
CA GLU A 153 3.88 -8.46 12.78
C GLU A 153 3.23 -7.23 12.14
N GLY A 154 3.88 -6.58 11.17
CA GLY A 154 3.30 -5.42 10.48
C GLY A 154 2.00 -5.76 9.73
N LEU A 155 1.30 -4.72 9.24
CA LEU A 155 0.03 -4.89 8.51
C LEU A 155 0.15 -5.91 7.38
N THR A 156 1.22 -5.86 6.58
CA THR A 156 1.48 -6.83 5.50
C THR A 156 1.54 -8.27 6.02
N GLY A 157 2.25 -8.51 7.12
CA GLY A 157 2.37 -9.86 7.70
C GLY A 157 1.05 -10.35 8.27
N ILE A 158 0.31 -9.48 8.95
CA ILE A 158 -1.04 -9.76 9.46
C ILE A 158 -1.98 -10.13 8.31
N GLU A 159 -2.09 -9.28 7.28
CA GLU A 159 -2.96 -9.53 6.12
C GLU A 159 -2.57 -10.79 5.37
N THR A 160 -1.26 -11.04 5.20
CA THR A 160 -0.74 -12.25 4.56
C THR A 160 -1.15 -13.50 5.34
N ALA A 161 -0.91 -13.53 6.65
CA ALA A 161 -1.26 -14.68 7.48
C ALA A 161 -2.77 -14.95 7.48
N THR A 162 -3.60 -13.90 7.60
CA THR A 162 -5.05 -14.05 7.60
C THR A 162 -5.59 -14.49 6.24
N GLU A 163 -5.12 -13.90 5.14
CA GLU A 163 -5.56 -14.27 3.80
C GLU A 163 -5.17 -15.72 3.47
N PHE A 164 -3.98 -16.16 3.90
CA PHE A 164 -3.51 -17.51 3.66
C PHE A 164 -4.33 -18.53 4.44
N ALA A 165 -4.56 -18.29 5.73
CA ALA A 165 -5.36 -19.17 6.57
C ALA A 165 -6.84 -19.22 6.12
N GLU A 166 -7.40 -18.11 5.63
CA GLU A 166 -8.78 -18.06 5.15
C GLU A 166 -8.95 -18.74 3.79
N SER A 167 -8.02 -18.51 2.85
CA SER A 167 -8.09 -19.06 1.49
C SER A 167 -7.64 -20.52 1.39
N ARG A 168 -6.73 -20.97 2.27
CA ARG A 168 -6.20 -22.34 2.33
C ARG A 168 -6.27 -22.86 3.78
N PRO A 169 -7.48 -23.18 4.28
CA PRO A 169 -7.66 -23.71 5.63
C PRO A 169 -7.04 -25.10 5.84
N ASP A 170 -6.57 -25.73 4.77
CA ASP A 170 -5.79 -26.96 4.81
C ASP A 170 -4.33 -26.75 5.21
N LEU A 171 -3.81 -25.52 5.17
CA LEU A 171 -2.43 -25.19 5.57
C LEU A 171 -2.35 -24.85 7.06
N SER A 172 -1.22 -25.19 7.68
CA SER A 172 -0.89 -24.72 9.03
C SER A 172 -0.15 -23.39 8.92
N VAL A 173 -0.82 -22.29 9.28
CA VAL A 173 -0.26 -20.94 9.19
C VAL A 173 0.18 -20.47 10.57
N ALA A 174 1.42 -19.99 10.65
CA ALA A 174 1.98 -19.37 11.84
C ALA A 174 2.53 -17.97 11.53
N LEU A 175 2.57 -17.09 12.54
CA LEU A 175 3.19 -15.77 12.47
C LEU A 175 4.24 -15.63 13.57
N ALA A 176 5.47 -15.29 13.20
CA ALA A 176 6.52 -14.87 14.13
C ALA A 176 6.56 -13.34 14.24
N ALA A 177 6.28 -12.85 15.45
CA ALA A 177 6.30 -11.44 15.80
C ALA A 177 7.51 -11.16 16.69
N ARG A 178 8.31 -10.13 16.34
CA ARG A 178 9.45 -9.76 17.18
C ARG A 178 8.99 -9.23 18.54
N GLY A 179 7.89 -8.49 18.56
CA GLY A 179 7.24 -8.03 19.79
C GLY A 179 5.88 -8.70 20.01
N GLU A 180 4.96 -7.90 20.53
CA GLU A 180 3.57 -8.29 20.71
C GLU A 180 2.73 -8.03 19.44
N LEU A 181 1.90 -8.99 19.07
CA LEU A 181 0.96 -8.90 17.95
C LEU A 181 -0.03 -7.75 18.18
N GLY A 182 0.01 -6.78 17.25
CA GLY A 182 -0.89 -5.63 17.27
C GLY A 182 -0.62 -4.64 18.40
N ALA A 183 0.60 -4.56 18.93
CA ALA A 183 0.97 -3.66 20.04
C ALA A 183 0.66 -2.16 19.75
N TRP A 184 0.68 -1.75 18.48
CA TRP A 184 0.36 -0.38 18.04
C TRP A 184 -1.13 -0.12 17.90
N LEU A 185 -1.98 -1.14 18.04
CA LEU A 185 -3.42 -1.01 17.91
C LEU A 185 -4.07 -0.61 19.24
N SER A 186 -5.25 0.02 19.15
CA SER A 186 -6.08 0.22 20.34
C SER A 186 -6.43 -1.14 20.99
N PRO A 187 -6.71 -1.19 22.30
CA PRO A 187 -7.09 -2.44 22.97
C PRO A 187 -8.27 -3.16 22.31
N LYS A 188 -9.25 -2.41 21.77
CA LYS A 188 -10.39 -2.98 21.05
C LYS A 188 -9.96 -3.62 19.73
N ALA A 189 -9.13 -2.94 18.95
CA ALA A 189 -8.64 -3.46 17.68
C ALA A 189 -7.70 -4.66 17.89
N ARG A 190 -6.82 -4.63 18.91
CA ARG A 190 -5.95 -5.77 19.26
C ARG A 190 -6.74 -7.01 19.68
N ARG A 191 -7.82 -6.84 20.47
CA ARG A 191 -8.73 -7.96 20.79
C ARG A 191 -9.40 -8.52 19.54
N HIS A 192 -9.86 -7.66 18.64
CA HIS A 192 -10.47 -8.09 17.38
C HIS A 192 -9.47 -8.87 16.50
N LEU A 193 -8.23 -8.39 16.41
CA LEU A 193 -7.14 -9.07 15.71
C LEU A 193 -6.90 -10.47 16.28
N ARG A 194 -6.75 -10.60 17.61
CA ARG A 194 -6.55 -11.91 18.25
C ARG A 194 -7.73 -12.86 18.01
N GLN A 195 -8.97 -12.37 18.15
CA GLN A 195 -10.16 -13.17 17.83
C GLN A 195 -10.21 -13.63 16.37
N ALA A 196 -9.69 -12.84 15.43
CA ALA A 196 -9.59 -13.26 14.04
C ALA A 196 -8.52 -14.35 13.85
N PHE A 197 -7.36 -14.20 14.48
CA PHE A 197 -6.29 -15.20 14.46
C PHE A 197 -6.74 -16.52 15.07
N ASP A 198 -7.37 -16.47 16.25
CA ASP A 198 -7.92 -17.64 16.93
C ASP A 198 -8.97 -18.35 16.06
N ARG A 199 -9.89 -17.59 15.45
CA ARG A 199 -10.93 -18.14 14.56
C ARG A 199 -10.34 -18.82 13.33
N LEU A 200 -9.24 -18.29 12.79
CA LEU A 200 -8.55 -18.82 11.62
C LEU A 200 -7.51 -19.90 11.97
N GLY A 201 -7.31 -20.22 13.26
CA GLY A 201 -6.33 -21.21 13.70
C GLY A 201 -4.87 -20.80 13.46
N ILE A 202 -4.58 -19.49 13.39
CA ILE A 202 -3.23 -18.98 13.14
C ILE A 202 -2.42 -19.08 14.42
N THR A 203 -1.30 -19.80 14.38
CA THR A 203 -0.36 -19.86 15.50
C THR A 203 0.44 -18.57 15.58
N VAL A 204 0.64 -18.01 16.78
CA VAL A 204 1.42 -16.77 16.95
C VAL A 204 2.59 -17.03 17.88
N HIS A 205 3.80 -16.78 17.39
CA HIS A 205 5.03 -16.74 18.15
C HIS A 205 5.39 -15.28 18.45
N GLU A 206 4.89 -14.75 19.58
CA GLU A 206 5.26 -13.41 20.06
C GLU A 206 6.68 -13.42 20.65
N HIS A 207 7.32 -12.26 20.74
CA HIS A 207 8.68 -12.12 21.26
C HIS A 207 9.72 -13.02 20.57
N THR A 208 9.48 -13.35 19.30
CA THR A 208 10.24 -14.32 18.53
C THR A 208 10.89 -13.61 17.34
N GLY A 209 12.15 -13.21 17.51
CA GLY A 209 12.98 -12.71 16.42
C GLY A 209 13.61 -13.86 15.64
N ILE A 210 13.47 -13.86 14.32
CA ILE A 210 14.12 -14.85 13.44
C ILE A 210 15.52 -14.37 13.06
N GLU A 211 16.52 -15.23 13.21
CA GLU A 211 17.94 -14.97 12.92
C GLU A 211 18.51 -15.80 11.77
N ALA A 212 17.86 -16.92 11.42
CA ALA A 212 18.15 -17.64 10.19
C ALA A 212 16.88 -18.23 9.57
N VAL A 213 16.87 -18.34 8.25
CA VAL A 213 15.87 -19.08 7.49
C VAL A 213 16.60 -20.22 6.78
N GLU A 214 16.02 -21.40 6.83
CA GLU A 214 16.50 -22.60 6.15
C GLU A 214 15.38 -23.14 5.24
N PRO A 215 15.66 -24.12 4.35
CA PRO A 215 14.68 -24.61 3.38
C PRO A 215 13.34 -25.10 3.98
N THR A 216 13.35 -25.64 5.21
CA THR A 216 12.17 -26.25 5.85
C THR A 216 11.92 -25.77 7.28
N ARG A 217 12.61 -24.70 7.72
CA ARG A 217 12.44 -24.12 9.06
C ARG A 217 12.99 -22.70 9.15
N ALA A 218 12.57 -21.97 10.17
CA ALA A 218 13.21 -20.74 10.62
C ALA A 218 13.83 -20.95 12.00
N ILE A 219 14.93 -20.28 12.29
CA ILE A 219 15.63 -20.32 13.58
C ILE A 219 15.42 -18.99 14.29
N ALA A 220 14.83 -19.06 15.48
CA ALA A 220 14.67 -17.91 16.36
C ALA A 220 15.97 -17.57 17.09
N ALA A 221 16.06 -16.35 17.62
CA ALA A 221 17.22 -15.84 18.34
C ALA A 221 17.59 -16.64 19.59
N ASP A 222 16.63 -17.35 20.19
CA ASP A 222 16.86 -18.26 21.33
C ASP A 222 17.29 -19.67 20.90
N GLY A 223 17.47 -19.91 19.61
CA GLY A 223 17.81 -21.20 19.02
C GLY A 223 16.61 -22.09 18.71
N THR A 224 15.37 -21.66 19.01
CA THR A 224 14.17 -22.44 18.71
C THR A 224 13.99 -22.59 17.20
N ALA A 225 13.84 -23.83 16.74
CA ALA A 225 13.51 -24.13 15.35
C ALA A 225 11.98 -24.15 15.15
N ILE A 226 11.48 -23.35 14.21
CA ILE A 226 10.08 -23.29 13.81
C ILE A 226 9.94 -23.96 12.44
N PRO A 227 9.32 -25.15 12.35
CA PRO A 227 9.09 -25.83 11.07
C PRO A 227 8.26 -24.98 10.12
N ALA A 228 8.69 -24.87 8.87
CA ALA A 228 8.00 -24.13 7.83
C ALA A 228 8.43 -24.60 6.44
N ASP A 229 7.51 -25.18 5.67
CA ASP A 229 7.73 -25.53 4.26
C ASP A 229 7.86 -24.29 3.38
N VAL A 230 7.28 -23.17 3.85
CA VAL A 230 7.36 -21.84 3.25
C VAL A 230 7.53 -20.80 4.34
N THR A 231 8.61 -20.01 4.24
CA THR A 231 8.80 -18.81 5.07
C THR A 231 8.51 -17.57 4.24
N VAL A 232 7.55 -16.75 4.66
CA VAL A 232 7.23 -15.46 4.05
C VAL A 232 7.80 -14.33 4.90
N TRP A 233 8.79 -13.63 4.37
CA TRP A 233 9.45 -12.51 5.03
C TRP A 233 8.73 -11.19 4.74
N SER A 234 8.18 -10.59 5.80
CA SER A 234 7.52 -9.28 5.76
C SER A 234 8.08 -8.30 6.79
N ALA A 235 9.20 -8.65 7.42
CA ALA A 235 9.86 -7.85 8.44
C ALA A 235 10.71 -6.75 7.78
N GLY A 236 10.08 -5.63 7.41
CA GLY A 236 10.77 -4.41 7.01
C GLY A 236 10.91 -4.19 5.50
N PHE A 237 11.41 -3.00 5.16
CA PHE A 237 11.61 -2.56 3.78
C PHE A 237 12.95 -1.84 3.63
N ALA A 238 13.56 -1.98 2.46
CA ALA A 238 14.78 -1.29 2.08
C ALA A 238 14.50 -0.26 0.98
N VAL A 239 15.21 0.86 1.01
CA VAL A 239 15.15 1.85 -0.07
C VAL A 239 15.75 1.22 -1.33
N HIS A 240 15.16 1.52 -2.49
CA HIS A 240 15.65 0.99 -3.75
C HIS A 240 17.13 1.44 -3.99
N PRO A 241 18.07 0.55 -4.37
CA PRO A 241 19.52 0.81 -4.38
C PRO A 241 19.98 2.01 -5.21
N ILE A 242 19.20 2.39 -6.23
CA ILE A 242 19.47 3.54 -7.09
C ILE A 242 19.51 4.86 -6.31
N ALA A 243 18.80 4.97 -5.18
CA ALA A 243 18.89 6.16 -4.32
C ALA A 243 20.29 6.31 -3.70
N ALA A 244 20.89 5.21 -3.25
CA ALA A 244 22.22 5.18 -2.67
C ALA A 244 23.30 5.43 -3.74
N GLY A 245 23.23 4.69 -4.86
CA GLY A 245 24.19 4.80 -5.96
C GLY A 245 24.15 6.14 -6.70
N GLY A 246 23.03 6.87 -6.64
CA GLY A 246 22.85 8.17 -7.29
C GLY A 246 23.06 9.39 -6.38
N GLY A 247 23.57 9.23 -5.16
CA GLY A 247 23.80 10.35 -4.23
C GLY A 247 22.53 11.06 -3.75
N LEU A 248 21.37 10.39 -3.81
CA LEU A 248 20.07 10.96 -3.41
C LEU A 248 19.79 10.84 -1.91
N GLU A 249 20.71 10.28 -1.12
CA GLU A 249 20.53 9.95 0.30
C GLU A 249 20.33 11.18 1.20
N GLU A 250 21.01 12.30 0.92
CA GLU A 250 20.95 13.51 1.74
C GLU A 250 19.59 14.23 1.66
N ALA A 251 18.81 14.02 0.59
CA ALA A 251 17.46 14.55 0.46
C ALA A 251 16.43 13.80 1.31
N HIS A 252 16.73 12.57 1.75
CA HIS A 252 15.78 11.66 2.38
C HIS A 252 15.72 11.73 3.92
N ALA A 253 16.62 12.46 4.59
CA ALA A 253 16.56 12.61 6.06
C ALA A 253 15.27 13.32 6.52
N GLY A 254 14.72 14.22 5.69
CA GLY A 254 13.41 14.85 5.94
C GLY A 254 12.21 13.95 5.61
N GLU A 255 12.35 13.03 4.64
CA GLU A 255 11.27 12.15 4.14
C GLU A 255 11.15 10.83 4.91
N ALA A 256 12.21 10.32 5.53
CA ALA A 256 12.12 9.19 6.44
C ALA A 256 11.16 9.48 7.62
N ALA A 257 10.99 10.76 7.99
CA ALA A 257 9.98 11.21 8.94
C ALA A 257 8.55 11.19 8.36
N ALA A 258 8.39 11.49 7.07
CA ALA A 258 7.10 11.44 6.36
C ALA A 258 6.65 10.00 6.06
N GLY A 259 7.57 9.11 5.68
CA GLY A 259 7.32 7.66 5.52
C GLY A 259 6.92 6.98 6.83
N ARG A 260 7.55 7.34 7.96
CA ARG A 260 7.10 6.91 9.30
C ARG A 260 5.71 7.46 9.67
N ARG A 261 5.29 8.58 9.07
CA ARG A 261 3.97 9.19 9.28
C ARG A 261 2.88 8.51 8.46
N LEU A 262 3.15 8.16 7.19
CA LEU A 262 2.24 7.41 6.32
C LEU A 262 2.09 5.94 6.76
N ALA A 263 3.14 5.33 7.33
CA ALA A 263 3.04 4.01 7.94
C ALA A 263 2.15 4.00 9.21
N ARG A 264 1.93 5.15 9.85
CA ARG A 264 1.02 5.30 11.00
C ARG A 264 -0.40 5.70 10.59
N ASP A 265 -0.60 6.21 9.38
CA ASP A 265 -1.90 6.62 8.85
C ASP A 265 -1.95 6.42 7.32
N PRO A 266 -2.19 5.18 6.85
CA PRO A 266 -2.32 4.88 5.43
C PRO A 266 -3.61 5.45 4.81
N TYR A 267 -4.53 5.98 5.63
CA TYR A 267 -5.83 6.49 5.20
C TYR A 267 -6.03 7.91 5.74
N GLY A 268 -5.21 8.85 5.27
CA GLY A 268 -5.16 10.24 5.74
C GLY A 268 -6.51 10.83 6.17
N ALA A 269 -6.79 10.73 7.47
CA ALA A 269 -7.89 11.41 8.12
C ALA A 269 -7.32 12.73 8.66
N GLY A 270 -7.56 13.80 7.90
CA GLY A 270 -6.93 15.10 8.09
C GLY A 270 -6.91 15.58 9.54
N GLN A 271 -5.75 16.06 9.98
CA GLN A 271 -5.65 16.94 11.13
C GLN A 271 -4.91 18.22 10.78
N ARG A 272 -5.58 19.33 11.10
CA ARG A 272 -5.11 20.72 11.08
C ARG A 272 -3.71 20.83 11.70
N LEU A 273 -2.86 21.63 11.05
CA LEU A 273 -1.60 22.11 11.60
C LEU A 273 -1.85 22.85 12.93
N PRO A 274 -1.12 22.55 14.03
CA PRO A 274 -1.09 23.43 15.18
C PRO A 274 -0.26 24.68 14.83
N GLY A 275 -0.90 25.85 14.92
CA GLY A 275 -0.22 27.13 14.82
C GLY A 275 0.88 27.26 15.88
N ARG A 276 2.04 27.78 15.46
CA ARG A 276 3.18 28.06 16.34
C ARG A 276 2.77 28.92 17.54
N PRO A 277 3.12 28.56 18.80
CA PRO A 277 2.99 29.48 19.91
C PRO A 277 4.16 30.49 19.90
N ARG A 278 3.83 31.79 19.79
CA ARG A 278 4.75 32.87 20.16
C ARG A 278 4.88 32.89 21.69
N ARG A 279 6.11 32.92 22.18
CA ARG A 279 6.45 33.16 23.60
C ARG A 279 5.96 34.55 24.03
N GLY A 280 5.40 34.65 25.24
CA GLY A 280 5.27 35.94 25.94
C GLY A 280 4.18 36.01 27.01
N ARG A 281 4.60 35.89 28.28
CA ARG A 281 4.04 36.50 29.51
C ARG A 281 2.57 36.23 29.91
N ARG A 282 2.39 35.62 31.09
CA ARG A 282 1.29 35.87 32.05
C ARG A 282 1.71 37.01 33.02
N PRO A 283 0.85 37.57 33.91
CA PRO A 283 -0.56 37.27 34.21
C PRO A 283 -1.48 38.51 34.27
N GLY A 284 -2.80 38.31 34.31
CA GLY A 284 -3.75 39.39 34.63
C GLY A 284 -5.20 38.92 34.72
N ARG A 285 -5.85 39.29 35.85
CA ARG A 285 -7.22 38.99 36.29
C ARG A 285 -8.30 39.47 35.29
N GLY A 286 -9.52 38.94 35.44
CA GLY A 286 -10.73 39.70 35.10
C GLY A 286 -11.90 38.92 34.52
N SER A 287 -12.93 38.76 35.35
CA SER A 287 -14.31 38.33 35.07
C SER A 287 -15.07 39.16 34.01
N ARG A 288 -16.24 38.61 33.60
CA ARG A 288 -17.34 39.14 32.73
C ARG A 288 -17.26 38.62 31.28
N GLY A 289 -18.31 38.15 30.61
CA GLY A 289 -19.73 38.02 30.91
C GLY A 289 -20.49 37.70 29.61
N VAL A 290 -21.54 36.89 29.73
CA VAL A 290 -22.84 36.94 29.00
C VAL A 290 -22.90 36.79 27.47
N ARG A 291 -23.57 35.69 27.08
CA ARG A 291 -24.59 35.48 26.02
C ARG A 291 -24.71 36.48 24.84
N SER A 292 -24.72 35.90 23.63
CA SER A 292 -25.70 36.14 22.55
C SER A 292 -25.46 35.08 21.44
N GLN A 293 -26.32 34.74 20.49
CA GLN A 293 -27.78 34.76 20.33
C GLN A 293 -28.10 33.77 19.18
N ARG A 294 -29.31 33.19 19.21
CA ARG A 294 -29.93 32.45 18.10
C ARG A 294 -30.53 33.42 17.07
N ARG A 295 -30.64 32.93 15.83
CA ARG A 295 -31.61 33.18 14.71
C ARG A 295 -30.80 33.43 13.43
N GLN A 296 -31.09 32.80 12.30
CA GLN A 296 -32.34 32.92 11.54
C GLN A 296 -32.67 31.64 10.77
N GLY A 297 -33.98 31.38 10.64
CA GLY A 297 -34.53 30.54 9.57
C GLY A 297 -35.65 31.31 8.89
N ARG A 298 -35.85 31.08 7.58
CA ARG A 298 -37.12 30.74 6.92
C ARG A 298 -37.06 30.97 5.40
N VAL A 299 -37.58 29.96 4.70
CA VAL A 299 -38.03 29.83 3.30
C VAL A 299 -39.41 30.56 3.17
N PRO A 300 -39.94 31.02 2.00
CA PRO A 300 -40.69 30.12 1.08
C PRO A 300 -40.86 30.48 -0.43
N ALA A 301 -40.89 29.40 -1.23
CA ALA A 301 -41.89 28.98 -2.25
C ALA A 301 -42.17 29.74 -3.57
N ARG A 302 -42.27 28.98 -4.70
CA ARG A 302 -43.47 28.70 -5.55
C ARG A 302 -43.06 28.05 -6.90
N HIS A 303 -43.46 26.80 -7.20
CA HIS A 303 -44.64 26.31 -7.98
C HIS A 303 -44.45 26.13 -9.50
N ARG A 304 -44.56 24.88 -10.02
CA ARG A 304 -45.68 24.38 -10.85
C ARG A 304 -45.50 22.91 -11.32
N ARG A 305 -46.64 22.24 -11.51
CA ARG A 305 -46.92 20.81 -11.76
C ARG A 305 -46.95 20.46 -13.26
N ARG A 306 -46.76 19.17 -13.60
CA ARG A 306 -47.73 18.26 -14.31
C ARG A 306 -47.04 16.91 -14.67
N GLY A 307 -47.70 15.77 -14.39
CA GLY A 307 -47.47 14.46 -15.04
C GLY A 307 -48.71 14.09 -15.89
N PRO A 308 -49.02 12.80 -16.18
CA PRO A 308 -48.20 11.59 -16.37
C PRO A 308 -48.51 10.86 -17.72
N ALA A 309 -47.78 9.80 -18.09
CA ALA A 309 -48.26 8.84 -19.11
C ALA A 309 -47.71 7.41 -18.90
N ARG A 310 -48.55 6.44 -19.27
CA ARG A 310 -48.57 5.00 -18.92
C ARG A 310 -47.62 4.11 -19.74
N ALA A 311 -47.35 2.93 -19.16
CA ALA A 311 -46.77 1.73 -19.78
C ALA A 311 -47.68 1.10 -20.88
N PRO A 312 -47.15 0.09 -21.60
CA PRO A 312 -47.74 -1.25 -21.43
C PRO A 312 -46.73 -2.39 -21.23
N GLN A 313 -47.25 -3.47 -20.63
CA GLN A 313 -46.63 -4.76 -20.31
C GLN A 313 -46.57 -5.72 -21.52
N ARG A 314 -45.62 -6.67 -21.46
CA ARG A 314 -45.65 -8.13 -21.81
C ARG A 314 -44.18 -8.58 -21.95
N GLY A 315 -43.69 -9.73 -21.48
CA GLY A 315 -44.25 -10.91 -20.81
C GLY A 315 -43.10 -11.77 -20.27
N LEU A 316 -43.47 -12.77 -19.45
CA LEU A 316 -42.67 -13.72 -18.68
C LEU A 316 -41.51 -14.42 -19.43
N ALA A 317 -40.42 -14.68 -18.70
CA ALA A 317 -39.87 -16.04 -18.54
C ALA A 317 -39.03 -16.15 -17.26
N ALA A 318 -39.30 -17.19 -16.47
CA ALA A 318 -38.64 -17.49 -15.20
C ALA A 318 -37.30 -18.21 -15.42
N ALA A 319 -36.29 -17.87 -14.63
CA ALA A 319 -35.21 -18.79 -14.27
C ALA A 319 -34.78 -18.50 -12.83
N ARG A 320 -35.08 -19.45 -11.94
CA ARG A 320 -34.58 -19.51 -10.57
C ARG A 320 -33.12 -19.97 -10.61
N THR A 321 -32.20 -19.17 -10.09
CA THR A 321 -30.99 -19.67 -9.44
C THR A 321 -30.67 -18.80 -8.23
N ARG A 322 -30.67 -19.46 -7.07
CA ARG A 322 -30.28 -18.93 -5.76
C ARG A 322 -28.76 -18.77 -5.72
N GLY A 323 -28.25 -17.73 -5.05
CA GLY A 323 -26.85 -17.70 -4.62
C GLY A 323 -26.17 -16.33 -4.53
N ALA A 324 -26.87 -15.22 -4.31
CA ALA A 324 -26.21 -13.93 -4.05
C ALA A 324 -25.68 -13.90 -2.59
N ARG A 325 -24.37 -14.13 -2.40
CA ARG A 325 -23.70 -13.83 -1.14
C ARG A 325 -23.44 -12.33 -1.03
N HIS A 326 -23.91 -11.78 0.09
CA HIS A 326 -23.73 -10.40 0.49
C HIS A 326 -22.25 -10.03 0.63
N GLN A 327 -21.80 -9.06 -0.15
CA GLN A 327 -20.66 -8.23 0.21
C GLN A 327 -21.10 -7.29 1.34
N ARG A 328 -20.59 -7.50 2.56
CA ARG A 328 -20.59 -6.47 3.60
C ARG A 328 -19.23 -5.77 3.55
N MET A 329 -19.22 -4.61 2.92
CA MET A 329 -18.21 -3.57 3.15
C MET A 329 -18.20 -3.23 4.65
N VAL A 330 -17.06 -3.41 5.31
CA VAL A 330 -16.78 -2.79 6.60
C VAL A 330 -16.34 -1.37 6.34
N THR A 331 -17.29 -0.49 6.03
CA THR A 331 -17.11 0.96 6.11
C THR A 331 -17.69 1.43 7.45
N GLY A 332 -16.84 1.56 8.46
CA GLY A 332 -17.19 2.18 9.73
C GLY A 332 -17.18 3.70 9.61
N ALA A 333 -18.31 4.30 9.28
CA ALA A 333 -18.56 5.73 9.53
C ALA A 333 -19.17 5.88 10.93
N THR A 334 -18.43 6.49 11.85
CA THR A 334 -18.99 7.00 13.11
C THR A 334 -19.50 8.41 12.86
N GLY A 335 -20.82 8.58 12.82
CA GLY A 335 -21.46 9.87 13.02
C GLY A 335 -21.58 10.14 14.51
N ILE A 336 -21.18 11.33 14.94
CA ILE A 336 -21.61 11.97 16.19
C ILE A 336 -21.88 13.44 15.86
N GLN A 337 -22.95 13.95 16.46
CA GLN A 337 -23.51 15.30 16.41
C GLN A 337 -22.48 16.42 16.59
#